data_AF-A0A7W1SRZ9-F1
#
_entry.id   AF-A0A7W1SRZ9-F1
#
_cell.length_a   1.000
_cell.length_b   1.000
_cell.length_c   1.000
_cell.angle_alpha   90.00
_cell.angle_beta   90.00
_cell.angle_gamma   90.00
#
_symmetry.space_group_name_H-M   'P 1'
#
loop_
_entity.id
_entity.type
_entity.pdbx_description
1 polymer ?
#
loop_
_entity_poly.entity_id
_entity_poly.type
_entity_poly.pdbx_seq_one_letter_code
_entity_poly.pdbx_strand_id
1 'polypeptide(L)'
;AINPITPWENNFGYEPSAFYQVPENLLSGVYLWDGKVPMVVKNKNKHSNLLVIVPIATLSSFNAEGGKSFKKEDSSDSLIASKLSLSRPLTLDKYSNSLLPFLKDFDTSFNIGYVSDTDLEEKDTFKNVKTIVIYGYSQFWTPTSILNLKTFIKQGGNVISLTSTAMNNKIWFDRESKQICVQDCDAPIINEVHQLKSWDDSKCFQCDITGGNYTNGGVTHEGWGGFKIINPSNPLLEGSGLKYGDTLFLPEGLYSGIPDFKLDKDSLPIYEHLDKDFHQFEIVGMEKVLYNNKSGFGIFSISRNSASSGIIINFGSREWCNSDVLNNPVHEKIIINAFRLATD
;
A
#
# COMPACT_ATOMS: atom_id res chain seq x y z
N ALA A 1 -15.53 -2.63 35.07
CA ALA A 1 -16.11 -2.25 33.77
C ALA A 1 -16.98 -3.41 33.29
N ILE A 2 -18.19 -3.14 32.82
CA ILE A 2 -18.97 -4.14 32.07
C ILE A 2 -18.26 -4.27 30.74
N ASN A 3 -17.64 -5.41 30.45
CA ASN A 3 -17.05 -5.64 29.13
C ASN A 3 -18.17 -5.46 28.09
N PRO A 4 -18.00 -4.61 27.08
CA PRO A 4 -19.01 -4.44 26.05
C PRO A 4 -19.30 -5.79 25.40
N ILE A 5 -20.57 -6.03 25.07
CA ILE A 5 -21.02 -7.27 24.43
C ILE A 5 -20.32 -7.48 23.08
N THR A 6 -19.86 -6.39 22.45
CA THR A 6 -19.20 -6.42 21.14
C THR A 6 -17.89 -5.60 21.10
N PRO A 7 -16.78 -6.04 21.75
CA PRO A 7 -15.56 -5.24 21.85
C PRO A 7 -14.87 -4.92 20.51
N TRP A 8 -15.06 -5.80 19.52
CA TRP A 8 -14.56 -5.60 18.15
C TRP A 8 -15.17 -4.35 17.50
N GLU A 9 -16.42 -4.02 17.83
CA GLU A 9 -17.20 -2.93 17.24
C GLU A 9 -17.18 -1.69 18.14
N ASN A 10 -17.40 -1.88 19.44
CA ASN A 10 -17.64 -0.81 20.41
C ASN A 10 -16.45 -0.54 21.33
N ASN A 11 -15.23 -0.94 20.93
CA ASN A 11 -13.99 -0.90 21.74
C ASN A 11 -14.08 -1.73 23.04
N PHE A 12 -12.99 -1.81 23.80
CA PHE A 12 -12.92 -2.64 25.02
C PHE A 12 -13.51 -1.98 26.28
N GLY A 13 -13.95 -0.72 26.20
CA GLY A 13 -14.49 0.02 27.34
C GLY A 13 -13.45 0.32 28.43
N TYR A 14 -12.17 0.37 28.08
CA TYR A 14 -11.12 0.75 29.02
C TYR A 14 -11.19 2.23 29.35
N GLU A 15 -11.05 2.55 30.63
CA GLU A 15 -10.84 3.92 31.07
C GLU A 15 -9.43 4.39 30.65
N PRO A 16 -9.27 5.64 30.15
CA PRO A 16 -7.97 6.19 29.84
C PRO A 16 -7.04 6.15 31.08
N SER A 17 -5.87 5.54 30.94
CA SER A 17 -4.87 5.50 32.01
C SER A 17 -3.99 6.75 32.07
N ALA A 18 -3.82 7.44 30.94
CA ALA A 18 -3.06 8.68 30.82
C ALA A 18 -3.47 9.44 29.54
N PHE A 19 -3.18 10.75 29.53
CA PHE A 19 -3.21 11.58 28.34
C PHE A 19 -1.80 12.07 28.03
N TYR A 20 -1.43 12.05 26.75
CA TYR A 20 -0.11 12.50 26.31
C TYR A 20 -0.27 13.59 25.26
N GLN A 21 0.23 14.78 25.56
CA GLN A 21 0.33 15.85 24.59
C GLN A 21 1.60 15.65 23.77
N VAL A 22 1.45 15.47 22.46
CA VAL A 22 2.60 15.35 21.54
C VAL A 22 3.44 16.64 21.62
N PRO A 23 4.75 16.55 21.96
CA PRO A 23 5.63 17.71 22.02
C PRO A 23 5.78 18.39 20.66
N GLU A 24 5.94 19.72 20.65
CA GLU A 24 6.02 20.48 19.41
C GLU A 24 7.23 20.14 18.53
N ASN A 25 8.30 19.65 19.15
CA ASN A 25 9.55 19.27 18.51
C ASN A 25 9.61 17.77 18.15
N LEU A 26 8.55 16.99 18.41
CA LEU A 26 8.54 15.58 18.04
C LEU A 26 8.38 15.46 16.52
N LEU A 27 9.33 14.80 15.88
CA LEU A 27 9.33 14.60 14.43
C LEU A 27 8.19 13.66 14.02
N SER A 28 7.73 13.83 12.77
CA SER A 28 6.79 12.89 12.17
C SER A 28 7.40 11.49 12.13
N GLY A 29 6.59 10.48 12.43
CA GLY A 29 7.08 9.11 12.55
C GLY A 29 6.02 8.16 13.06
N VAL A 30 6.37 6.88 13.07
CA VAL A 30 5.61 5.84 13.75
C VAL A 30 6.35 5.49 15.04
N TYR A 31 5.69 5.72 16.18
CA TYR A 31 6.24 5.51 17.50
C TYR A 31 5.50 4.35 18.19
N LEU A 32 6.17 3.72 19.16
CA LEU A 32 5.57 2.69 19.99
C LEU A 32 5.49 3.18 21.44
N TRP A 33 4.30 3.22 22.02
CA TRP A 33 4.15 3.39 23.46
C TRP A 33 4.51 2.09 24.17
N ASP A 34 5.46 2.15 25.11
CA ASP A 34 6.01 0.99 25.82
C ASP A 34 6.48 -0.14 24.87
N GLY A 35 6.96 0.22 23.67
CA GLY A 35 7.37 -0.75 22.66
C GLY A 35 6.25 -1.62 22.08
N LYS A 36 4.97 -1.29 22.34
CA LYS A 36 3.82 -2.15 22.00
C LYS A 36 2.75 -1.45 21.18
N VAL A 37 2.30 -0.27 21.60
CA VAL A 37 1.13 0.38 21.00
C VAL A 37 1.58 1.37 19.91
N PRO A 38 1.27 1.13 18.63
CA PRO A 38 1.69 2.01 17.55
C PRO A 38 0.91 3.33 17.55
N MET A 39 1.64 4.41 17.30
CA MET A 39 1.12 5.77 17.18
C MET A 39 1.75 6.44 15.97
N VAL A 40 0.92 7.02 15.10
CA VAL A 40 1.39 7.83 13.98
C VAL A 40 1.42 9.29 14.40
N VAL A 41 2.62 9.87 14.43
CA VAL A 41 2.82 11.30 14.66
C VAL A 41 2.95 11.97 13.30
N LYS A 42 1.96 12.82 12.98
CA LYS A 42 1.90 13.56 11.72
C LYS A 42 2.82 14.77 11.74
N ASN A 43 3.26 15.21 10.56
CA ASN A 43 4.02 16.45 10.45
C ASN A 43 3.11 17.67 10.72
N LYS A 44 3.43 18.46 11.75
CA LYS A 44 2.66 19.64 12.18
C LYS A 44 2.47 20.66 11.05
N ASN A 45 3.50 20.87 10.23
CA ASN A 45 3.49 21.89 9.18
C ASN A 45 2.95 21.35 7.84
N LYS A 46 2.55 20.06 7.79
CA LYS A 46 2.09 19.38 6.57
C LYS A 46 3.04 19.65 5.39
N HIS A 47 4.34 19.50 5.63
CA HIS A 47 5.36 19.67 4.60
C HIS A 47 6.26 18.44 4.62
N SER A 48 6.25 17.66 3.56
CA SER A 48 7.07 16.46 3.40
C SER A 48 7.33 16.21 1.93
N ASN A 49 8.57 15.90 1.56
CA ASN A 49 8.88 15.47 0.19
C ASN A 49 8.19 14.13 -0.09
N LEU A 50 8.26 13.24 0.89
CA LEU A 50 7.68 11.90 0.85
C LEU A 50 6.66 11.77 1.98
N LEU A 51 5.45 11.32 1.67
CA LEU A 51 4.44 11.01 2.67
C LEU A 51 4.14 9.51 2.64
N VAL A 52 4.50 8.81 3.73
CA VAL A 52 4.33 7.38 3.90
C VAL A 52 2.97 7.08 4.52
N ILE A 53 2.21 6.19 3.87
CA ILE A 53 0.88 5.78 4.34
C ILE A 53 1.00 4.51 5.17
N VAL A 54 0.74 4.63 6.47
CA VAL A 54 0.69 3.50 7.40
C VAL A 54 -0.69 2.82 7.28
N PRO A 55 -0.76 1.51 6.97
CA PRO A 55 -1.99 0.83 6.60
C PRO A 55 -2.87 0.44 7.81
N ILE A 56 -3.22 1.40 8.66
CA ILE A 56 -3.97 1.19 9.91
C ILE A 56 -5.33 0.54 9.67
N ALA A 57 -6.05 0.92 8.61
CA ALA A 57 -7.32 0.31 8.26
C ALA A 57 -7.16 -1.17 7.92
N THR A 58 -6.08 -1.54 7.23
CA THR A 58 -5.79 -2.95 6.92
C THR A 58 -5.40 -3.74 8.16
N LEU A 59 -4.51 -3.19 9.00
CA LEU A 59 -4.14 -3.83 10.27
C LEU A 59 -5.37 -4.05 11.16
N SER A 60 -6.27 -3.06 11.21
CA SER A 60 -7.51 -3.16 11.99
C SER A 60 -8.52 -4.14 11.38
N SER A 61 -8.59 -4.22 10.04
CA SER A 61 -9.50 -5.14 9.34
C SER A 61 -9.17 -6.61 9.57
N PHE A 62 -7.89 -6.95 9.76
CA PHE A 62 -7.45 -8.32 10.07
C PHE A 62 -7.26 -8.59 11.57
N ASN A 63 -7.44 -7.57 12.41
CA ASN A 63 -7.30 -7.71 13.85
C ASN A 63 -8.52 -8.43 14.45
N ALA A 64 -8.29 -9.62 14.99
CA ALA A 64 -9.31 -10.45 15.65
C ALA A 64 -9.58 -10.06 17.12
N GLU A 65 -8.81 -9.13 17.69
CA GLU A 65 -8.98 -8.70 19.08
C GLU A 65 -10.42 -8.24 19.37
N GLY A 66 -10.99 -8.80 20.43
CA GLY A 66 -12.38 -8.59 20.80
C GLY A 66 -13.37 -9.58 20.19
N GLY A 67 -12.98 -10.40 19.20
CA GLY A 67 -13.73 -11.57 18.73
C GLY A 67 -14.07 -11.59 17.24
N LYS A 68 -14.00 -10.47 16.51
CA LYS A 68 -14.29 -10.42 15.07
C LYS A 68 -13.32 -9.55 14.28
N SER A 69 -13.26 -9.82 12.99
CA SER A 69 -12.53 -9.05 11.98
C SER A 69 -13.32 -8.99 10.67
N PHE A 70 -12.77 -8.40 9.61
CA PHE A 70 -13.34 -8.45 8.26
C PHE A 70 -12.96 -9.72 7.48
N LYS A 71 -12.28 -10.66 8.14
CA LYS A 71 -11.89 -11.94 7.58
C LYS A 71 -12.53 -13.07 8.37
N LYS A 72 -13.19 -13.98 7.64
CA LYS A 72 -14.00 -15.06 8.21
C LYS A 72 -13.15 -15.97 9.10
N GLU A 73 -11.95 -16.31 8.64
CA GLU A 73 -11.04 -17.24 9.32
C GLU A 73 -10.50 -16.66 10.63
N ASP A 74 -10.54 -15.33 10.78
CA ASP A 74 -10.01 -14.62 11.94
C ASP A 74 -11.15 -14.21 12.92
N SER A 75 -12.41 -14.58 12.63
CA SER A 75 -13.58 -14.24 13.46
C SER A 75 -14.07 -15.46 14.25
N SER A 76 -14.42 -15.28 15.53
CA SER A 76 -14.71 -16.39 16.46
C SER A 76 -15.92 -17.25 16.08
N ASP A 77 -16.87 -16.69 15.34
CA ASP A 77 -18.07 -17.36 14.84
C ASP A 77 -18.02 -17.65 13.33
N SER A 78 -16.86 -17.46 12.70
CA SER A 78 -16.69 -17.58 11.25
C SER A 78 -17.64 -16.68 10.44
N LEU A 79 -18.03 -15.53 10.99
CA LEU A 79 -18.77 -14.49 10.30
C LEU A 79 -17.99 -13.18 10.39
N ILE A 80 -17.81 -12.51 9.25
CA ILE A 80 -17.14 -11.21 9.24
C ILE A 80 -17.96 -10.18 10.01
N ALA A 81 -17.30 -9.22 10.64
CA ALA A 81 -17.94 -8.05 11.21
C ALA A 81 -18.46 -7.09 10.13
N SER A 82 -19.53 -6.37 10.42
CA SER A 82 -19.98 -5.23 9.61
C SER A 82 -19.20 -3.94 9.92
N LYS A 83 -18.78 -3.80 11.18
CA LYS A 83 -18.08 -2.64 11.74
C LYS A 83 -16.95 -3.11 12.66
N LEU A 84 -15.85 -2.36 12.67
CA LEU A 84 -14.72 -2.58 13.57
C LEU A 84 -14.27 -1.26 14.17
N SER A 85 -14.02 -1.23 15.47
CA SER A 85 -13.41 -0.09 16.16
C SER A 85 -11.92 0.00 15.81
N LEU A 86 -11.46 1.23 15.58
CA LEU A 86 -10.04 1.58 15.52
C LEU A 86 -9.41 1.80 16.90
N SER A 87 -10.21 1.76 17.97
CA SER A 87 -9.73 1.91 19.36
C SER A 87 -9.45 0.56 20.03
N ARG A 88 -8.98 -0.42 19.25
CA ARG A 88 -8.59 -1.76 19.72
C ARG A 88 -7.08 -1.88 19.80
N PRO A 89 -6.53 -2.76 20.66
CA PRO A 89 -5.10 -3.05 20.66
C PRO A 89 -4.66 -3.45 19.25
N LEU A 90 -3.67 -2.76 18.70
CA LEU A 90 -3.18 -2.95 17.34
C LEU A 90 -1.69 -3.25 17.37
N THR A 91 -1.23 -4.16 16.52
CA THR A 91 0.20 -4.43 16.31
C THR A 91 0.58 -4.16 14.86
N LEU A 92 1.80 -3.69 14.64
CA LEU A 92 2.35 -3.54 13.30
C LEU A 92 2.62 -4.92 12.67
N ASP A 93 2.39 -5.04 11.37
CA ASP A 93 2.70 -6.26 10.62
C ASP A 93 4.21 -6.38 10.32
N LYS A 94 4.63 -7.56 9.83
CA LYS A 94 6.04 -7.83 9.52
C LYS A 94 6.65 -6.82 8.52
N TYR A 95 5.86 -6.31 7.58
CA TYR A 95 6.33 -5.35 6.57
C TYR A 95 6.54 -3.96 7.18
N SER A 96 5.61 -3.50 8.02
CA SER A 96 5.75 -2.25 8.78
C SER A 96 6.92 -2.33 9.76
N ASN A 97 7.08 -3.45 10.46
CA ASN A 97 8.21 -3.68 11.38
C ASN A 97 9.57 -3.70 10.68
N SER A 98 9.61 -3.94 9.36
CA SER A 98 10.86 -3.93 8.58
C SER A 98 11.10 -2.59 7.89
N LEU A 99 10.08 -2.05 7.21
CA LEU A 99 10.21 -0.82 6.43
C LEU A 99 10.35 0.43 7.31
N LEU A 100 9.63 0.53 8.42
CA LEU A 100 9.64 1.75 9.23
C LEU A 100 11.02 2.01 9.87
N PRO A 101 11.71 1.02 10.46
CA PRO A 101 13.09 1.19 10.90
C PRO A 101 14.04 1.51 9.75
N PHE A 102 13.90 0.83 8.60
CA PHE A 102 14.70 1.13 7.41
C PHE A 102 14.57 2.60 6.99
N LEU A 103 13.35 3.14 6.92
CA LEU A 103 13.09 4.53 6.54
C LEU A 103 13.60 5.55 7.57
N LYS A 104 13.70 5.17 8.85
CA LYS A 104 14.23 6.03 9.91
C LYS A 104 15.73 6.29 9.72
N ASP A 105 16.47 5.26 9.34
CA ASP A 105 17.92 5.30 9.14
C ASP A 105 18.29 5.59 7.66
N PHE A 106 17.28 5.79 6.82
CA PHE A 106 17.39 6.05 5.39
C PHE A 106 17.98 7.44 5.09
N ASP A 107 18.33 7.69 3.82
CA ASP A 107 18.93 8.95 3.35
C ASP A 107 18.25 10.19 3.96
N THR A 108 18.96 10.82 4.90
CA THR A 108 18.46 11.94 5.71
C THR A 108 18.16 13.22 4.91
N SER A 109 18.48 13.24 3.61
CA SER A 109 18.12 14.34 2.72
C SER A 109 16.61 14.39 2.42
N PHE A 110 15.87 13.31 2.64
CA PHE A 110 14.42 13.30 2.47
C PHE A 110 13.68 13.75 3.72
N ASN A 111 12.80 14.73 3.59
CA ASN A 111 11.82 15.05 4.62
C ASN A 111 10.61 14.10 4.50
N ILE A 112 10.63 13.03 5.30
CA ILE A 112 9.60 11.99 5.32
C ILE A 112 8.53 12.31 6.37
N GLY A 113 7.28 12.39 5.92
CA GLY A 113 6.10 12.46 6.78
C GLY A 113 5.37 11.12 6.83
N TYR A 114 4.58 10.92 7.90
CA TYR A 114 3.79 9.71 8.10
C TYR A 114 2.33 10.07 8.43
N VAL A 115 1.40 9.34 7.83
CA VAL A 115 -0.05 9.42 8.08
C VAL A 115 -0.66 8.03 8.08
N SER A 116 -1.84 7.85 8.68
CA SER A 116 -2.62 6.63 8.44
C SER A 116 -3.39 6.72 7.12
N ASP A 117 -3.75 5.58 6.56
CA ASP A 117 -4.70 5.49 5.44
C ASP A 117 -6.03 6.23 5.72
N THR A 118 -6.51 6.27 6.96
CA THR A 118 -7.70 7.04 7.36
C THR A 118 -7.54 8.56 7.32
N ASP A 119 -6.31 9.09 7.38
CA ASP A 119 -6.06 10.53 7.24
C ASP A 119 -6.23 11.01 5.78
N LEU A 120 -6.27 10.09 4.80
CA LEU A 120 -6.32 10.42 3.37
C LEU A 120 -7.67 10.95 2.88
N GLU A 121 -8.73 10.83 3.69
CA GLU A 121 -10.00 11.50 3.37
C GLU A 121 -9.91 13.02 3.49
N GLU A 122 -8.95 13.52 4.28
CA GLU A 122 -8.68 14.94 4.42
C GLU A 122 -7.82 15.43 3.26
N LYS A 123 -8.38 16.27 2.39
CA LYS A 123 -7.65 16.80 1.21
C LYS A 123 -6.35 17.51 1.57
N ASP A 124 -6.33 18.17 2.72
CA ASP A 124 -5.16 18.88 3.21
C ASP A 124 -3.99 17.96 3.56
N THR A 125 -4.21 16.64 3.71
CA THR A 125 -3.14 15.66 3.93
C THR A 125 -2.13 15.65 2.77
N PHE A 126 -2.58 15.97 1.56
CA PHE A 126 -1.73 16.02 0.35
C PHE A 126 -1.08 17.39 0.13
N LYS A 127 -1.36 18.39 0.96
CA LYS A 127 -0.83 19.74 0.80
C LYS A 127 0.69 19.74 1.00
N ASN A 128 1.41 20.37 0.08
CA ASN A 128 2.88 20.43 0.08
C ASN A 128 3.58 19.05 0.14
N VAL A 129 2.93 18.02 -0.41
CA VAL A 129 3.51 16.70 -0.61
C VAL A 129 3.93 16.59 -2.07
N LYS A 130 5.13 16.06 -2.35
CA LYS A 130 5.56 15.73 -3.72
C LYS A 130 5.22 14.29 -4.08
N THR A 131 5.46 13.36 -3.15
CA THR A 131 5.32 11.93 -3.39
C THR A 131 4.57 11.24 -2.27
N ILE A 132 3.72 10.29 -2.63
CA ILE A 132 3.05 9.37 -1.72
C ILE A 132 3.73 8.00 -1.80
N VAL A 133 4.01 7.38 -0.66
CA VAL A 133 4.53 6.01 -0.57
C VAL A 133 3.48 5.09 0.02
N ILE A 134 3.04 4.10 -0.76
CA ILE A 134 2.11 3.03 -0.35
C ILE A 134 2.93 1.76 -0.20
N TYR A 135 2.75 1.02 0.90
CA TYR A 135 3.59 -0.15 1.19
C TYR A 135 2.82 -1.30 1.84
N GLY A 136 3.44 -2.48 1.87
CA GLY A 136 2.98 -3.62 2.67
C GLY A 136 1.55 -4.08 2.33
N TYR A 137 0.78 -4.47 3.33
CA TYR A 137 -0.65 -4.76 3.15
C TYR A 137 -1.48 -3.49 3.27
N SER A 138 -1.74 -2.80 2.15
CA SER A 138 -2.59 -1.59 2.10
C SER A 138 -3.92 -1.86 1.37
N GLN A 139 -4.67 -2.84 1.85
CA GLN A 139 -5.82 -3.41 1.12
C GLN A 139 -7.12 -2.63 1.24
N PHE A 140 -7.37 -1.96 2.37
CA PHE A 140 -8.66 -1.39 2.70
C PHE A 140 -8.63 0.13 2.58
N TRP A 141 -9.43 0.68 1.68
CA TRP A 141 -9.44 2.11 1.38
C TRP A 141 -10.86 2.65 1.26
N THR A 142 -11.03 3.93 1.57
CA THR A 142 -12.32 4.62 1.40
C THR A 142 -12.42 5.27 0.01
N PRO A 143 -13.64 5.42 -0.55
CA PRO A 143 -13.83 6.11 -1.83
C PRO A 143 -13.27 7.53 -1.84
N THR A 144 -13.43 8.24 -0.72
CA THR A 144 -12.92 9.61 -0.53
C THR A 144 -11.39 9.64 -0.61
N SER A 145 -10.71 8.72 0.07
CA SER A 145 -9.25 8.61 0.04
C SER A 145 -8.73 8.36 -1.37
N ILE A 146 -9.39 7.46 -2.12
CA ILE A 146 -9.00 7.18 -3.50
C ILE A 146 -9.24 8.39 -4.42
N LEU A 147 -10.38 9.08 -4.29
CA LEU A 147 -10.65 10.28 -5.09
C LEU A 147 -9.61 11.38 -4.83
N ASN A 148 -9.24 11.58 -3.57
CA ASN A 148 -8.21 12.56 -3.21
C ASN A 148 -6.84 12.17 -3.80
N LEU A 149 -6.45 10.89 -3.71
CA LEU A 149 -5.19 10.42 -4.27
C LEU A 149 -5.16 10.50 -5.81
N LYS A 150 -6.26 10.16 -6.50
CA LYS A 150 -6.37 10.37 -7.96
C LYS A 150 -6.24 11.84 -8.34
N THR A 151 -6.82 12.73 -7.53
CA THR A 151 -6.71 14.19 -7.74
C THR A 151 -5.27 14.65 -7.57
N PHE A 152 -4.58 14.20 -6.52
CA PHE A 152 -3.17 14.47 -6.26
C PHE A 152 -2.29 14.04 -7.45
N ILE A 153 -2.47 12.83 -7.96
CA ILE A 153 -1.71 12.32 -9.11
C ILE A 153 -1.97 13.16 -10.36
N LYS A 154 -3.24 13.49 -10.64
CA LYS A 154 -3.62 14.33 -11.77
C LYS A 154 -3.00 15.73 -11.70
N GLN A 155 -2.73 16.23 -10.50
CA GLN A 155 -2.11 17.54 -10.25
C GLN A 155 -0.57 17.50 -10.26
N GLY A 156 0.04 16.37 -10.64
CA GLY A 156 1.49 16.23 -10.72
C GLY A 156 2.13 15.50 -9.53
N GLY A 157 1.33 15.06 -8.56
CA GLY A 157 1.81 14.31 -7.40
C GLY A 157 2.28 12.90 -7.76
N ASN A 158 3.44 12.50 -7.24
CA ASN A 158 4.08 11.23 -7.57
C ASN A 158 3.64 10.11 -6.61
N VAL A 159 3.68 8.85 -7.06
CA VAL A 159 3.38 7.69 -6.21
C VAL A 159 4.48 6.65 -6.33
N ILE A 160 4.90 6.11 -5.19
CA ILE A 160 5.72 4.92 -5.09
C ILE A 160 4.89 3.83 -4.42
N SER A 161 4.67 2.72 -5.12
CA SER A 161 3.92 1.56 -4.63
C SER A 161 4.86 0.40 -4.34
N LEU A 162 5.21 0.21 -3.07
CA LEU A 162 5.95 -0.93 -2.51
C LEU A 162 5.00 -2.08 -2.12
N THR A 163 3.98 -2.32 -2.94
CA THR A 163 2.95 -3.33 -2.69
C THR A 163 2.28 -3.80 -3.98
N SER A 164 1.68 -4.99 -3.92
CA SER A 164 0.79 -5.52 -4.94
C SER A 164 -0.69 -5.52 -4.56
N THR A 165 -1.02 -5.25 -3.29
CA THR A 165 -2.36 -5.40 -2.74
C THR A 165 -2.99 -4.08 -2.33
N ALA A 166 -2.61 -2.98 -2.99
CA ALA A 166 -3.17 -1.68 -2.66
C ALA A 166 -4.64 -1.58 -3.10
N MET A 167 -5.52 -1.09 -2.22
CA MET A 167 -6.91 -0.74 -2.55
C MET A 167 -7.72 -1.91 -3.16
N ASN A 168 -7.66 -3.08 -2.54
CA ASN A 168 -8.44 -4.25 -2.96
C ASN A 168 -9.89 -4.19 -2.46
N ASN A 169 -10.07 -3.67 -1.24
CA ASN A 169 -11.33 -3.68 -0.52
C ASN A 169 -11.81 -2.25 -0.28
N LYS A 170 -13.10 -2.03 -0.52
CA LYS A 170 -13.79 -0.77 -0.26
C LYS A 170 -14.36 -0.77 1.15
N ILE A 171 -14.01 0.26 1.92
CA ILE A 171 -14.52 0.50 3.27
C ILE A 171 -15.02 1.93 3.43
N TRP A 172 -15.67 2.19 4.56
CA TRP A 172 -16.08 3.52 4.99
C TRP A 172 -15.51 3.78 6.38
N PHE A 173 -15.25 5.05 6.67
CA PHE A 173 -14.72 5.49 7.95
C PHE A 173 -15.72 6.42 8.63
N ASP A 174 -16.11 6.05 9.85
CA ASP A 174 -16.83 6.94 10.77
C ASP A 174 -15.81 7.58 11.71
N ARG A 175 -15.63 8.90 11.54
CA ARG A 175 -14.70 9.71 12.33
C ARG A 175 -15.17 9.93 13.77
N GLU A 176 -16.48 10.04 13.99
CA GLU A 176 -17.05 10.31 15.31
C GLU A 176 -16.88 9.10 16.21
N SER A 177 -17.29 7.92 15.71
CA SER A 177 -17.19 6.66 16.45
C SER A 177 -15.82 5.99 16.33
N LYS A 178 -14.93 6.50 15.46
CA LYS A 178 -13.62 5.90 15.13
C LYS A 178 -13.77 4.44 14.69
N GLN A 179 -14.65 4.19 13.73
CA GLN A 179 -14.98 2.86 13.23
C GLN A 179 -14.74 2.75 11.73
N ILE A 180 -14.34 1.57 11.27
CA ILE A 180 -14.34 1.20 9.86
C ILE A 180 -15.51 0.24 9.58
N CYS A 181 -16.10 0.36 8.40
CA CYS A 181 -17.32 -0.36 8.02
C CYS A 181 -17.19 -0.99 6.62
N VAL A 182 -17.78 -2.18 6.42
CA VAL A 182 -17.83 -2.87 5.11
C VAL A 182 -18.87 -2.27 4.14
N GLN A 183 -19.70 -1.38 4.65
CA GLN A 183 -20.66 -0.55 3.93
C GLN A 183 -20.66 0.84 4.54
N ASP A 184 -21.41 1.77 3.97
CA ASP A 184 -21.65 3.08 4.58
C ASP A 184 -22.08 2.91 6.05
N CYS A 185 -21.36 3.55 6.98
CA CYS A 185 -21.51 3.34 8.41
C CYS A 185 -22.90 3.76 8.93
N ASP A 186 -23.55 4.69 8.23
CA ASP A 186 -24.88 5.22 8.56
C ASP A 186 -26.01 4.50 7.79
N ALA A 187 -25.67 3.74 6.76
CA ALA A 187 -26.68 3.01 6.01
C ALA A 187 -27.25 1.85 6.85
N PRO A 188 -28.58 1.61 6.78
CA PRO A 188 -29.17 0.44 7.39
C PRO A 188 -28.49 -0.83 6.84
N ILE A 189 -28.33 -1.84 7.70
CA ILE A 189 -27.80 -3.14 7.29
C ILE A 189 -28.89 -3.82 6.45
N ILE A 190 -28.78 -3.68 5.13
CA ILE A 190 -29.70 -4.30 4.17
C ILE A 190 -29.11 -5.66 3.83
N ASN A 191 -29.64 -6.71 4.48
CA ASN A 191 -29.23 -8.12 4.44
C ASN A 191 -28.09 -8.49 5.40
N GLU A 192 -28.24 -9.65 6.07
CA GLU A 192 -27.23 -10.28 6.96
C GLU A 192 -25.95 -10.72 6.22
N VAL A 193 -25.87 -10.47 4.92
CA VAL A 193 -24.70 -10.80 4.10
C VAL A 193 -23.70 -9.67 4.22
N HIS A 194 -22.94 -9.69 5.32
CA HIS A 194 -21.73 -8.91 5.47
C HIS A 194 -20.70 -9.47 4.46
N GLN A 195 -20.55 -8.81 3.32
CA GLN A 195 -19.49 -9.12 2.36
C GLN A 195 -18.67 -7.86 2.11
N LEU A 196 -17.35 -8.04 2.07
CA LEU A 196 -16.44 -7.01 1.60
C LEU A 196 -16.75 -6.69 0.14
N LYS A 197 -16.91 -5.41 -0.16
CA LYS A 197 -17.08 -4.95 -1.52
C LYS A 197 -15.70 -4.73 -2.12
N SER A 198 -15.44 -5.34 -3.29
CA SER A 198 -14.34 -4.91 -4.15
C SER A 198 -14.73 -3.64 -4.90
N TRP A 199 -13.75 -3.03 -5.55
CA TRP A 199 -14.00 -1.97 -6.52
C TRP A 199 -14.57 -2.60 -7.80
N ASP A 200 -15.25 -1.81 -8.64
CA ASP A 200 -15.70 -2.29 -9.95
C ASP A 200 -14.46 -2.65 -10.79
N ASP A 201 -14.23 -3.96 -10.96
CA ASP A 201 -13.01 -4.55 -11.52
C ASP A 201 -12.98 -4.53 -13.06
N SER A 202 -13.96 -3.90 -13.73
CA SER A 202 -14.09 -3.96 -15.19
C SER A 202 -12.95 -3.27 -15.96
N LYS A 203 -12.11 -2.46 -15.29
CA LYS A 203 -10.92 -1.81 -15.86
C LYS A 203 -9.92 -1.68 -14.72
N CYS A 204 -8.63 -1.95 -14.94
CA CYS A 204 -7.60 -1.89 -13.89
C CYS A 204 -7.59 -0.54 -13.13
N PHE A 205 -8.45 -0.42 -12.12
CA PHE A 205 -8.78 0.83 -11.45
C PHE A 205 -7.61 1.30 -10.60
N GLN A 206 -6.94 0.34 -9.95
CA GLN A 206 -5.74 0.57 -9.17
C GLN A 206 -4.56 0.96 -10.06
N CYS A 207 -4.51 0.51 -11.32
CA CYS A 207 -3.41 0.88 -12.23
C CYS A 207 -3.25 2.39 -12.40
N ASP A 208 -4.31 3.20 -12.21
CA ASP A 208 -4.21 4.68 -12.26
C ASP A 208 -3.38 5.26 -11.11
N ILE A 209 -3.17 4.48 -10.06
CA ILE A 209 -2.62 4.93 -8.79
C ILE A 209 -1.31 4.21 -8.51
N THR A 210 -1.30 2.88 -8.68
CA THR A 210 -0.17 2.01 -8.34
C THR A 210 0.55 1.44 -9.55
N GLY A 211 0.08 1.70 -10.78
CA GLY A 211 0.73 1.22 -12.02
C GLY A 211 0.49 -0.26 -12.35
N GLY A 212 -0.20 -0.99 -11.47
CA GLY A 212 -0.56 -2.41 -11.63
C GLY A 212 -1.45 -2.89 -10.48
N ASN A 213 -1.99 -4.11 -10.58
CA ASN A 213 -2.74 -4.74 -9.50
C ASN A 213 -2.49 -6.25 -9.43
N TYR A 214 -2.78 -6.87 -8.28
CA TYR A 214 -2.49 -8.29 -8.11
C TYR A 214 -3.36 -9.22 -8.96
N THR A 215 -4.57 -8.80 -9.34
CA THR A 215 -5.49 -9.65 -10.13
C THR A 215 -4.98 -9.87 -11.56
N ASN A 216 -4.16 -8.94 -12.07
CA ASN A 216 -3.48 -9.08 -13.36
C ASN A 216 -2.05 -9.63 -13.25
N GLY A 217 -1.48 -9.68 -12.05
CA GLY A 217 -0.18 -10.32 -11.81
C GLY A 217 -0.41 -11.75 -11.34
N GLY A 218 -0.47 -11.93 -10.02
CA GLY A 218 -0.73 -13.22 -9.40
C GLY A 218 0.32 -13.59 -8.35
N VAL A 219 0.37 -14.86 -7.98
CA VAL A 219 1.36 -15.39 -7.04
C VAL A 219 2.49 -16.05 -7.83
N THR A 220 3.73 -15.95 -7.35
CA THR A 220 4.85 -16.73 -7.90
C THR A 220 4.55 -18.22 -7.86
N HIS A 221 4.72 -18.91 -9.00
CA HIS A 221 4.60 -20.36 -9.11
C HIS A 221 5.58 -20.83 -10.19
N GLU A 222 6.62 -21.58 -9.80
CA GLU A 222 7.76 -21.90 -10.69
C GLU A 222 8.38 -20.64 -11.34
N GLY A 223 8.41 -19.55 -10.57
CA GLY A 223 8.93 -18.26 -10.97
C GLY A 223 10.45 -18.25 -11.14
N TRP A 224 10.99 -17.09 -11.52
CA TRP A 224 12.41 -16.86 -11.68
C TRP A 224 13.14 -16.54 -10.37
N GLY A 225 12.41 -16.43 -9.27
CA GLY A 225 12.96 -16.08 -7.95
C GLY A 225 13.13 -14.58 -7.75
N GLY A 226 12.38 -13.78 -8.52
CA GLY A 226 12.43 -12.33 -8.53
C GLY A 226 12.23 -11.74 -9.94
N PHE A 227 12.39 -10.43 -10.04
CA PHE A 227 12.21 -9.75 -11.32
C PHE A 227 13.38 -10.02 -12.26
N LYS A 228 13.10 -10.59 -13.42
CA LYS A 228 14.01 -10.59 -14.57
C LYS A 228 14.11 -9.18 -15.11
N ILE A 229 15.32 -8.61 -15.11
CA ILE A 229 15.57 -7.26 -15.60
C ILE A 229 15.47 -7.24 -17.12
N ILE A 230 14.66 -6.31 -17.64
CA ILE A 230 14.45 -6.12 -19.07
C ILE A 230 14.87 -4.74 -19.57
N ASN A 231 14.96 -3.75 -18.68
CA ASN A 231 15.53 -2.45 -19.03
C ASN A 231 16.58 -2.01 -18.00
N PRO A 232 17.84 -2.47 -18.12
CA PRO A 232 18.92 -2.10 -17.20
C PRO A 232 19.31 -0.61 -17.29
N SER A 233 18.93 0.08 -18.38
CA SER A 233 19.21 1.50 -18.57
C SER A 233 18.22 2.42 -17.85
N ASN A 234 17.17 1.86 -17.23
CA ASN A 234 16.18 2.65 -16.50
C ASN A 234 16.84 3.36 -15.30
N PRO A 235 16.53 4.65 -15.02
CA PRO A 235 17.11 5.40 -13.90
C PRO A 235 16.93 4.73 -12.52
N LEU A 236 15.89 3.93 -12.33
CA LEU A 236 15.68 3.18 -11.09
C LEU A 236 16.83 2.20 -10.80
N LEU A 237 17.49 1.70 -11.84
CA LEU A 237 18.60 0.74 -11.74
C LEU A 237 19.98 1.40 -11.77
N GLU A 238 20.07 2.74 -11.79
CA GLU A 238 21.34 3.45 -11.88
C GLU A 238 22.28 3.07 -10.71
N GLY A 239 23.49 2.61 -11.04
CA GLY A 239 24.49 2.20 -10.06
C GLY A 239 24.18 0.89 -9.33
N SER A 240 23.14 0.14 -9.73
CA SER A 240 22.83 -1.18 -9.17
C SER A 240 23.77 -2.29 -9.68
N GLY A 241 24.36 -2.10 -10.86
CA GLY A 241 25.17 -3.11 -11.56
C GLY A 241 24.37 -4.20 -12.27
N LEU A 242 23.04 -4.17 -12.20
CA LEU A 242 22.15 -5.13 -12.87
C LEU A 242 22.16 -4.94 -14.39
N LYS A 243 22.12 -6.06 -15.11
CA LYS A 243 22.12 -6.13 -16.57
C LYS A 243 20.84 -6.76 -17.09
N TYR A 244 20.61 -6.61 -18.39
CA TYR A 244 19.51 -7.30 -19.06
C TYR A 244 19.62 -8.81 -18.81
N GLY A 245 18.51 -9.40 -18.37
CA GLY A 245 18.43 -10.80 -18.04
C GLY A 245 19.00 -11.20 -16.67
N ASP A 246 19.52 -10.28 -15.86
CA ASP A 246 19.78 -10.58 -14.45
C ASP A 246 18.46 -10.78 -13.70
N THR A 247 18.49 -11.55 -12.61
CA THR A 247 17.35 -11.69 -11.70
C THR A 247 17.60 -10.82 -10.48
N LEU A 248 16.76 -9.80 -10.30
CA LEU A 248 16.64 -9.05 -9.06
C LEU A 248 15.80 -9.88 -8.08
N PHE A 249 16.49 -10.50 -7.12
CA PHE A 249 15.88 -11.42 -6.17
C PHE A 249 14.72 -10.79 -5.38
N LEU A 250 13.59 -11.48 -5.32
CA LEU A 250 12.53 -11.20 -4.36
C LEU A 250 11.97 -12.53 -3.83
N PRO A 251 11.60 -12.60 -2.54
CA PRO A 251 10.90 -13.75 -2.01
C PRO A 251 9.62 -14.07 -2.78
N GLU A 252 9.19 -15.33 -2.71
CA GLU A 252 7.89 -15.75 -3.22
C GLU A 252 6.77 -14.91 -2.60
N GLY A 253 5.83 -14.49 -3.43
CA GLY A 253 4.83 -13.53 -3.01
C GLY A 253 3.80 -13.24 -4.08
N LEU A 254 2.99 -12.23 -3.78
CA LEU A 254 1.98 -11.73 -4.70
C LEU A 254 2.54 -10.54 -5.47
N TYR A 255 2.32 -10.51 -6.78
CA TYR A 255 2.84 -9.50 -7.67
C TYR A 255 1.72 -8.75 -8.37
N SER A 256 1.95 -7.46 -8.65
CA SER A 256 1.10 -6.65 -9.51
C SER A 256 1.41 -6.91 -10.97
N GLY A 257 0.37 -7.05 -11.79
CA GLY A 257 0.45 -7.05 -13.25
C GLY A 257 -0.41 -5.95 -13.85
N ILE A 258 -0.55 -5.99 -15.17
CA ILE A 258 -1.42 -5.13 -15.98
C ILE A 258 -2.25 -6.01 -16.92
N PRO A 259 -3.45 -5.58 -17.33
CA PRO A 259 -4.27 -6.36 -18.25
C PRO A 259 -3.56 -6.53 -19.60
N ASP A 260 -3.88 -7.64 -20.28
CA ASP A 260 -3.47 -7.94 -21.65
C ASP A 260 -1.95 -7.93 -21.93
N PHE A 261 -1.16 -8.11 -20.87
CA PHE A 261 0.28 -8.23 -20.99
C PHE A 261 0.68 -9.46 -21.81
N LYS A 262 1.42 -9.24 -22.90
CA LYS A 262 1.96 -10.30 -23.76
C LYS A 262 3.45 -10.10 -23.96
N LEU A 263 4.15 -11.18 -24.27
CA LEU A 263 5.53 -11.15 -24.70
C LEU A 263 5.63 -11.44 -26.18
N ASP A 264 6.62 -10.85 -26.84
CA ASP A 264 7.03 -11.23 -28.17
C ASP A 264 7.87 -12.51 -28.15
N LYS A 265 8.31 -12.92 -29.35
CA LYS A 265 9.16 -14.10 -29.55
C LYS A 265 10.51 -14.03 -28.82
N ASP A 266 10.99 -12.82 -28.50
CA ASP A 266 12.27 -12.56 -27.85
C ASP A 266 12.09 -12.30 -26.34
N SER A 267 10.89 -12.60 -25.81
CA SER A 267 10.51 -12.37 -24.40
C SER A 267 10.49 -10.90 -23.99
N LEU A 268 10.32 -9.99 -24.94
CA LEU A 268 10.10 -8.57 -24.67
C LEU A 268 8.59 -8.27 -24.54
N PRO A 269 8.19 -7.33 -23.69
CA PRO A 269 6.81 -6.86 -23.62
C PRO A 269 6.25 -6.40 -24.97
N ILE A 270 5.10 -6.94 -25.36
CA ILE A 270 4.25 -6.37 -26.42
C ILE A 270 3.19 -5.50 -25.75
N TYR A 271 3.19 -4.21 -26.07
CA TYR A 271 2.27 -3.22 -25.54
C TYR A 271 1.04 -2.97 -26.43
N GLU A 272 0.89 -3.71 -27.54
CA GLU A 272 -0.01 -3.36 -28.65
C GLU A 272 -1.49 -3.21 -28.28
N HIS A 273 -1.93 -3.73 -27.14
CA HIS A 273 -3.33 -3.66 -26.71
C HIS A 273 -3.45 -3.60 -25.19
N LEU A 274 -2.76 -2.67 -24.52
CA LEU A 274 -3.19 -2.32 -23.18
C LEU A 274 -4.58 -1.71 -23.31
N ASP A 275 -5.60 -2.28 -22.67
CA ASP A 275 -6.94 -1.68 -22.49
C ASP A 275 -6.91 -0.30 -21.80
N LYS A 276 -5.70 0.22 -21.53
CA LYS A 276 -5.40 1.47 -20.87
C LYS A 276 -4.27 2.21 -21.61
N ASP A 277 -4.59 3.42 -22.05
CA ASP A 277 -3.66 4.35 -22.67
C ASP A 277 -2.85 5.11 -21.61
N PHE A 278 -1.81 4.48 -21.04
CA PHE A 278 -0.81 5.23 -20.31
C PHE A 278 -0.11 6.21 -21.25
N HIS A 279 0.13 7.44 -20.80
CA HIS A 279 0.92 8.40 -21.58
C HIS A 279 2.37 7.94 -21.72
N GLN A 280 2.92 7.38 -20.65
CA GLN A 280 4.22 6.74 -20.61
C GLN A 280 4.13 5.49 -19.75
N PHE A 281 4.70 4.39 -20.21
CA PHE A 281 4.75 3.14 -19.45
C PHE A 281 5.98 2.37 -19.84
N GLU A 282 6.76 1.98 -18.85
CA GLU A 282 8.01 1.26 -19.05
C GLU A 282 8.15 0.19 -17.97
N ILE A 283 8.45 -1.04 -18.40
CA ILE A 283 8.73 -2.14 -17.50
C ILE A 283 10.24 -2.23 -17.30
N VAL A 284 10.64 -2.26 -16.04
CA VAL A 284 12.03 -2.39 -15.60
C VAL A 284 12.40 -3.86 -15.43
N GLY A 285 11.49 -4.64 -14.85
CA GLY A 285 11.61 -6.08 -14.73
C GLY A 285 10.26 -6.78 -14.60
N MET A 286 10.24 -8.08 -14.81
CA MET A 286 9.02 -8.89 -14.72
C MET A 286 9.28 -10.24 -14.05
N GLU A 287 8.24 -10.87 -13.52
CA GLU A 287 8.28 -12.18 -12.88
C GLU A 287 7.14 -13.04 -13.41
N LYS A 288 7.38 -14.33 -13.63
CA LYS A 288 6.35 -15.32 -13.95
C LYS A 288 5.50 -15.61 -12.73
N VAL A 289 4.20 -15.54 -12.95
CA VAL A 289 3.20 -15.70 -11.90
C VAL A 289 2.01 -16.50 -12.40
N LEU A 290 1.21 -16.97 -11.45
CA LEU A 290 -0.03 -17.68 -11.67
C LEU A 290 -1.16 -17.01 -10.89
N TYR A 291 -2.28 -16.76 -11.56
CA TYR A 291 -3.52 -16.32 -10.91
C TYR A 291 -4.69 -17.12 -11.44
N ASN A 292 -5.45 -17.78 -10.56
CA ASN A 292 -6.59 -18.65 -10.93
C ASN A 292 -6.25 -19.64 -12.05
N ASN A 293 -5.09 -20.32 -11.93
CA ASN A 293 -4.53 -21.26 -12.91
C ASN A 293 -4.24 -20.68 -14.31
N LYS A 294 -4.17 -19.35 -14.43
CA LYS A 294 -3.71 -18.67 -15.65
C LYS A 294 -2.31 -18.13 -15.42
N SER A 295 -1.38 -18.49 -16.32
CA SER A 295 -0.05 -17.90 -16.34
C SER A 295 -0.15 -16.41 -16.68
N GLY A 296 0.65 -15.60 -15.99
CA GLY A 296 0.73 -14.17 -16.19
C GLY A 296 2.11 -13.64 -15.79
N PHE A 297 2.20 -12.31 -15.71
CA PHE A 297 3.44 -11.64 -15.34
C PHE A 297 3.22 -10.57 -14.27
N GLY A 298 3.99 -10.68 -13.19
CA GLY A 298 4.21 -9.60 -12.26
C GLY A 298 5.19 -8.59 -12.86
N ILE A 299 5.01 -7.31 -12.59
CA ILE A 299 5.82 -6.24 -13.18
C ILE A 299 6.39 -5.29 -12.12
N PHE A 300 7.64 -4.89 -12.34
CA PHE A 300 8.27 -3.72 -11.77
C PHE A 300 8.33 -2.65 -12.87
N SER A 301 7.65 -1.53 -12.69
CA SER A 301 7.44 -0.55 -13.76
C SER A 301 7.43 0.90 -13.28
N ILE A 302 7.57 1.80 -14.25
CA ILE A 302 7.36 3.24 -14.11
C ILE A 302 6.35 3.71 -15.15
N SER A 303 5.44 4.60 -14.78
CA SER A 303 4.40 5.08 -15.68
C SER A 303 3.90 6.48 -15.36
N ARG A 304 3.17 7.06 -16.32
CA ARG A 304 2.40 8.31 -16.19
C ARG A 304 1.07 8.17 -16.91
N ASN A 305 0.00 8.63 -16.28
CA ASN A 305 -1.35 8.60 -16.86
C ASN A 305 -1.55 9.70 -17.90
N SER A 306 -0.88 10.84 -17.75
CA SER A 306 -0.93 11.96 -18.71
C SER A 306 0.39 12.73 -18.72
N ALA A 307 0.57 13.63 -19.69
CA ALA A 307 1.74 14.51 -19.75
C ALA A 307 1.90 15.42 -18.52
N SER A 308 0.82 15.68 -17.79
CA SER A 308 0.79 16.55 -16.59
C SER A 308 0.64 15.79 -15.27
N SER A 309 0.31 14.49 -15.31
CA SER A 309 0.20 13.70 -14.09
C SER A 309 1.58 13.43 -13.49
N GLY A 310 1.62 13.15 -12.19
CA GLY A 310 2.85 12.66 -11.57
C GLY A 310 3.26 11.29 -12.10
N ILE A 311 4.47 10.90 -11.71
CA ILE A 311 5.10 9.61 -11.97
C ILE A 311 4.55 8.58 -10.98
N ILE A 312 4.27 7.39 -11.50
CA ILE A 312 3.88 6.23 -10.71
C ILE A 312 4.99 5.19 -10.84
N ILE A 313 5.64 4.85 -9.73
CA ILE A 313 6.65 3.81 -9.65
C ILE A 313 6.03 2.60 -8.95
N ASN A 314 5.81 1.53 -9.71
CA ASN A 314 5.22 0.29 -9.23
C ASN A 314 6.32 -0.73 -8.96
N PHE A 315 6.69 -0.94 -7.70
CA PHE A 315 7.66 -1.99 -7.34
C PHE A 315 7.04 -3.40 -7.43
N GLY A 316 5.73 -3.50 -7.61
CA GLY A 316 5.08 -4.71 -8.05
C GLY A 316 4.93 -5.80 -7.00
N SER A 317 5.48 -5.66 -5.80
CA SER A 317 5.33 -6.65 -4.73
C SER A 317 5.48 -5.98 -3.37
N ARG A 318 4.78 -6.52 -2.36
CA ARG A 318 4.98 -6.12 -0.95
C ARG A 318 6.28 -6.66 -0.36
N GLU A 319 6.91 -7.65 -1.00
CA GLU A 319 8.14 -8.25 -0.51
C GLU A 319 9.33 -7.28 -0.55
N TRP A 320 9.20 -6.14 -1.24
CA TRP A 320 10.12 -5.01 -1.10
C TRP A 320 10.20 -4.43 0.32
N CYS A 321 9.21 -4.72 1.16
CA CYS A 321 9.19 -4.34 2.57
C CYS A 321 9.69 -5.47 3.48
N ASN A 322 10.26 -6.54 2.93
CA ASN A 322 10.82 -7.64 3.71
C ASN A 322 12.23 -7.26 4.21
N SER A 323 12.58 -7.66 5.43
CA SER A 323 13.90 -7.37 6.01
C SER A 323 15.06 -7.89 5.16
N ASP A 324 14.92 -9.07 4.56
CA ASP A 324 15.99 -9.68 3.76
C ASP A 324 16.23 -8.90 2.46
N VAL A 325 15.17 -8.26 1.96
CA VAL A 325 15.21 -7.41 0.77
C VAL A 325 15.75 -6.03 1.12
N LEU A 326 15.26 -5.41 2.19
CA LEU A 326 15.68 -4.08 2.63
C LEU A 326 17.14 -4.01 3.07
N ASN A 327 17.67 -5.11 3.63
CA ASN A 327 19.09 -5.20 4.05
C ASN A 327 20.04 -5.47 2.87
N ASN A 328 19.53 -5.64 1.65
CA ASN A 328 20.34 -5.86 0.46
C ASN A 328 20.73 -4.52 -0.20
N PRO A 329 22.03 -4.20 -0.35
CA PRO A 329 22.47 -2.91 -0.89
C PRO A 329 21.97 -2.59 -2.30
N VAL A 330 21.72 -3.59 -3.14
CA VAL A 330 21.18 -3.39 -4.49
C VAL A 330 19.73 -2.89 -4.41
N HIS A 331 18.92 -3.46 -3.51
CA HIS A 331 17.53 -3.06 -3.33
C HIS A 331 17.43 -1.69 -2.68
N GLU A 332 18.22 -1.45 -1.64
CA GLU A 332 18.33 -0.13 -1.01
C GLU A 332 18.65 0.95 -2.06
N LYS A 333 19.64 0.70 -2.92
CA LYS A 333 20.02 1.61 -4.01
C LYS A 333 18.85 1.91 -4.96
N ILE A 334 18.08 0.90 -5.35
CA ILE A 334 16.91 1.06 -6.24
C ILE A 334 15.82 1.88 -5.53
N ILE A 335 15.57 1.65 -4.24
CA ILE A 335 14.61 2.45 -3.45
C ILE A 335 15.07 3.91 -3.37
N ILE A 336 16.37 4.16 -3.12
CA ILE A 336 16.94 5.51 -3.13
C ILE A 336 16.74 6.18 -4.48
N ASN A 337 17.04 5.49 -5.59
CA ASN A 337 16.87 6.04 -6.93
C ASN A 337 15.40 6.38 -7.21
N ALA A 338 14.46 5.53 -6.78
CA ALA A 338 13.02 5.80 -6.89
C ALA A 338 12.61 7.05 -6.10
N PHE A 339 13.13 7.21 -4.89
CA PHE A 339 12.81 8.34 -4.02
C PHE A 339 13.36 9.64 -4.61
N ARG A 340 14.59 9.64 -5.15
CA ARG A 340 15.18 10.79 -5.86
C ARG A 340 14.34 11.16 -7.09
N LEU A 341 14.11 10.17 -7.97
CA LEU A 341 13.33 10.37 -9.19
C LEU A 341 11.92 10.93 -8.93
N ALA A 342 11.29 10.55 -7.82
CA ALA A 342 9.96 11.00 -7.47
C ALA A 342 9.93 12.30 -6.65
N THR A 343 11.07 12.83 -6.19
CA THR A 343 11.12 14.04 -5.35
C THR A 343 11.92 15.20 -5.94
N ASP A 344 12.77 14.95 -6.92
CA ASP A 344 13.37 15.98 -7.77
C ASP A 344 12.24 16.71 -8.53
#